data_AF-A0A495QZB2-F1
#
_entry.id   AF-A0A495QZB2-F1
#
_cell.length_a   1.000
_cell.length_b   1.000
_cell.length_c   1.000
_cell.angle_alpha   90.00
_cell.angle_beta   90.00
_cell.angle_gamma   90.00
#
_symmetry.space_group_name_H-M   'P 1'
#
loop_
_entity.id
_entity.type
_entity.pdbx_description
1 polymer ?
#
loop_
_entity_poly.entity_id
_entity_poly.type
_entity_poly.pdbx_seq_one_letter_code
_entity_poly.pdbx_strand_id
1 'polypeptide(L)' 'MVDVTGRPLEKLAVEFKQRGYPATVNGETLVTQRGRVIVCDGRRFRWGGARGHVIGDVGAESAVAERAILVLRQIARGS' A
#
# COMPACT_ATOMS: atom_id res chain seq x y z
N MET A 1 -4.59 19.07 -16.05
CA MET A 1 -4.94 18.64 -14.69
C MET A 1 -5.09 17.13 -14.76
N VAL A 2 -4.07 16.38 -14.33
CA VAL A 2 -4.01 14.92 -14.51
C VAL A 2 -5.13 14.30 -13.67
N ASP A 3 -5.87 13.35 -14.22
CA ASP A 3 -6.94 12.63 -13.54
C ASP A 3 -6.33 11.82 -12.37
N VAL A 4 -6.31 12.42 -11.18
CA VAL A 4 -5.71 11.83 -9.97
C VAL A 4 -6.70 10.86 -9.29
N THR A 5 -7.90 10.68 -9.86
CA THR A 5 -9.00 9.88 -9.33
C THR A 5 -8.95 8.39 -9.65
N GLY A 6 -8.15 7.94 -10.62
CA GLY A 6 -8.33 6.59 -11.17
C GLY A 6 -7.65 5.43 -10.46
N ARG A 7 -6.47 5.61 -9.83
CA ARG A 7 -5.57 4.48 -9.52
C ARG A 7 -4.78 4.61 -8.20
N PRO A 8 -5.47 4.57 -7.04
CA PRO A 8 -4.86 4.76 -5.72
C PRO A 8 -3.77 3.72 -5.40
N LEU A 9 -3.95 2.46 -5.81
CA LEU A 9 -2.96 1.41 -5.58
C LEU A 9 -1.68 1.60 -6.40
N GLU A 10 -1.76 2.15 -7.60
CA GLU A 10 -0.58 2.43 -8.42
C GLU A 10 0.25 3.57 -7.82
N LYS A 11 -0.40 4.63 -7.34
CA LYS A 11 0.30 5.69 -6.59
C LYS A 11 0.96 5.14 -5.34
N LEU A 12 0.24 4.32 -4.58
CA LEU A 12 0.81 3.68 -3.41
C LEU A 12 2.02 2.81 -3.79
N ALA A 13 1.96 2.06 -4.90
CA ALA A 13 3.10 1.30 -5.43
C ALA A 13 4.31 2.19 -5.75
N VAL A 14 4.08 3.38 -6.33
CA VAL A 14 5.13 4.36 -6.62
C VAL A 14 5.77 4.86 -5.32
N GLU A 15 4.97 5.24 -4.32
CA GLU A 15 5.46 5.68 -3.01
C GLU A 15 6.33 4.59 -2.34
N PHE A 16 5.90 3.33 -2.45
CA PHE A 16 6.63 2.16 -2.01
C PHE A 16 7.98 2.00 -2.74
N LYS A 17 7.96 2.06 -4.07
CA LYS A 17 9.16 1.95 -4.92
C LYS A 17 10.17 3.06 -4.65
N GLN A 18 9.72 4.31 -4.53
CA GLN A 18 10.57 5.46 -4.22
C GLN A 18 11.30 5.32 -2.88
N ARG A 19 10.71 4.58 -1.94
CA ARG A 19 11.30 4.30 -0.62
C ARG A 19 12.10 2.99 -0.57
N GLY A 20 12.33 2.34 -1.71
CA GLY A 20 13.09 1.09 -1.78
C GLY A 20 12.32 -0.16 -1.36
N TYR A 21 10.99 -0.13 -1.37
CA TYR A 21 10.13 -1.27 -1.07
C TYR A 21 9.30 -1.64 -2.31
N PRO A 22 9.82 -2.45 -3.24
CA PRO A 22 9.07 -2.80 -4.44
C PRO A 22 7.74 -3.49 -4.10
N ALA A 23 6.67 -3.00 -4.73
CA ALA A 23 5.34 -3.56 -4.63
C ALA A 23 4.66 -3.53 -6.01
N THR A 24 3.85 -4.53 -6.30
CA THR A 24 3.21 -4.73 -7.61
C THR A 24 1.70 -4.70 -7.45
N VAL A 25 1.02 -3.92 -8.29
CA VAL A 25 -0.43 -3.93 -8.36
C VAL A 25 -0.89 -5.16 -9.15
N ASN A 26 -1.81 -5.92 -8.58
CA ASN A 26 -2.48 -7.05 -9.22
C ASN A 26 -4.00 -6.88 -9.03
N GLY A 27 -4.67 -6.37 -10.06
CA GLY A 27 -6.08 -5.99 -9.99
C GLY A 27 -6.33 -4.97 -8.89
N GLU A 28 -7.18 -5.34 -7.91
CA GLU A 28 -7.56 -4.48 -6.77
C GLU A 28 -6.65 -4.66 -5.54
N THR A 29 -5.49 -5.29 -5.72
CA THR A 29 -4.52 -5.54 -4.66
C THR A 29 -3.15 -4.97 -5.01
N LEU A 30 -2.42 -4.55 -3.98
CA LEU A 30 -1.00 -4.24 -4.05
C LEU A 30 -0.25 -5.30 -3.23
N VAL A 31 0.65 -6.01 -3.89
CA VAL A 31 1.44 -7.09 -3.29
C VAL A 31 2.88 -6.65 -3.14
N THR A 32 3.37 -6.63 -1.90
CA THR A 32 4.79 -6.35 -1.60
C THR A 32 5.65 -7.59 -1.87
N GLN A 33 6.95 -7.44 -2.06
CA GLN A 33 7.88 -8.58 -2.25
C GLN A 33 7.81 -9.65 -1.15
N ARG A 34 7.32 -9.30 0.04
CA ARG A 34 7.16 -10.23 1.16
C ARG A 34 5.79 -10.92 1.19
N GLY A 35 5.07 -10.92 0.07
CA GLY A 35 3.74 -11.52 -0.07
C GLY A 35 2.65 -10.81 0.73
N ARG A 36 2.90 -9.58 1.21
CA ARG A 36 1.88 -8.82 1.96
C ARG A 36 0.97 -8.09 1.00
N VAL A 37 -0.33 -8.21 1.27
CA VAL A 37 -1.41 -7.69 0.41
C VAL A 37 -2.02 -6.45 1.05
N ILE A 38 -2.07 -5.37 0.27
CA ILE A 38 -2.85 -4.17 0.57
C ILE A 38 -4.00 -4.10 -0.44
N VAL A 39 -5.20 -3.75 0.00
CA VAL A 39 -6.34 -3.50 -0.90
C VAL A 39 -6.84 -2.08 -0.73
N CYS A 40 -7.58 -1.59 -1.73
CA CYS A 40 -8.22 -0.29 -1.69
C CYS A 40 -9.73 -0.47 -1.93
N ASP A 41 -10.58 -0.07 -0.98
CA ASP A 41 -12.04 -0.12 -1.12
C ASP A 41 -12.64 1.14 -1.81
N GLY A 42 -11.79 1.85 -2.55
CA GLY A 42 -12.10 3.14 -3.18
C GLY A 42 -12.01 4.35 -2.24
N ARG A 43 -11.98 4.13 -0.91
CA ARG A 43 -11.85 5.21 0.08
C ARG A 43 -10.69 5.01 1.03
N ARG A 44 -10.35 3.76 1.34
CA ARG A 44 -9.34 3.38 2.34
C ARG A 44 -8.44 2.27 1.83
N PHE A 45 -7.19 2.34 2.27
CA PHE A 45 -6.24 1.26 2.14
C PHE A 45 -6.29 0.35 3.36
N ARG A 46 -6.29 -0.97 3.11
CA ARG A 46 -6.34 -1.99 4.14
C ARG A 46 -5.20 -2.98 3.98
N TRP A 47 -4.51 -3.25 5.08
CA TRP A 47 -3.43 -4.22 5.19
C TRP A 47 -3.95 -5.62 5.54
N GLY A 48 -3.56 -6.63 4.76
CA GLY A 48 -3.98 -8.02 4.94
C GLY A 48 -5.25 -8.39 4.16
N GLY A 49 -5.64 -7.62 3.14
CA GLY A 49 -6.82 -7.88 2.31
C GLY A 49 -8.08 -7.12 2.73
N ALA A 50 -9.23 -7.46 2.13
CA ALA A 50 -10.50 -6.73 2.28
C ALA A 50 -11.01 -6.61 3.72
N ARG A 51 -10.77 -7.63 4.56
CA ARG A 51 -11.10 -7.63 6.00
C ARG A 51 -9.94 -7.19 6.89
N GLY A 52 -8.87 -6.70 6.27
CA GLY A 52 -7.65 -6.28 6.95
C GLY A 52 -7.77 -4.95 7.69
N HIS A 53 -6.69 -4.59 8.37
CA HIS A 53 -6.61 -3.35 9.14
C HIS A 53 -6.51 -2.14 8.23
N VAL A 54 -7.33 -1.11 8.48
CA VAL A 54 -7.22 0.16 7.78
C VAL A 54 -5.87 0.80 8.13
N ILE A 55 -5.09 1.14 7.11
CA ILE A 55 -3.78 1.79 7.26
C ILE A 55 -3.77 3.25 6.84
N GLY A 56 -4.84 3.71 6.17
CA GLY A 56 -5.13 5.12 5.91
C GLY A 56 -6.10 5.30 4.75
N ASP A 57 -6.40 6.55 4.43
CA ASP A 57 -7.38 6.93 3.40
C ASP A 57 -6.71 7.15 2.03
N VAL A 58 -7.52 7.03 0.97
CA VAL A 58 -7.14 7.40 -0.40
C VAL A 58 -6.87 8.91 -0.48
N GLY A 59 -5.81 9.30 -1.20
CA GLY A 59 -5.30 10.68 -1.21
C GLY A 59 -4.21 10.96 -0.17
N ALA A 60 -3.96 10.03 0.75
CA ALA A 60 -2.87 10.08 1.72
C ALA A 60 -1.80 8.98 1.46
N GLU A 61 -1.58 8.60 0.20
CA GLU A 61 -0.75 7.45 -0.20
C GLU A 61 0.67 7.48 0.39
N SER A 62 1.27 8.67 0.47
CA SER A 62 2.60 8.86 1.07
C SER A 62 2.64 8.46 2.54
N ALA A 63 1.67 8.93 3.35
CA ALA A 63 1.56 8.57 4.76
C ALA A 63 1.21 7.09 4.97
N VAL A 64 0.38 6.53 4.08
CA VAL A 64 0.05 5.10 4.07
C VAL A 64 1.28 4.25 3.78
N ALA A 65 2.11 4.66 2.81
CA ALA A 65 3.37 3.97 2.49
C ALA A 65 4.33 3.97 3.68
N GLU A 66 4.51 5.11 4.35
CA GLU A 66 5.36 5.19 5.54
C GLU A 66 4.91 4.22 6.64
N ARG A 67 3.61 4.23 6.97
CA ARG A 67 3.06 3.33 7.99
C ARG A 67 3.25 1.86 7.60
N ALA A 68 2.96 1.50 6.36
CA ALA A 68 3.07 0.12 5.88
C ALA A 68 4.54 -0.36 5.85
N ILE A 69 5.47 0.51 5.48
CA ILE A 69 6.91 0.22 5.50
C ILE A 69 7.42 -0.02 6.93
N LEU A 70 6.96 0.76 7.91
CA LEU A 70 7.29 0.52 9.32
C LEU A 70 6.87 -0.87 9.78
N VAL A 71 5.66 -1.30 9.41
CA VAL A 71 5.16 -2.66 9.68
C VAL A 71 6.03 -3.72 9.00
N LEU A 72 6.38 -3.53 7.72
CA LEU A 72 7.28 -4.44 7.00
C LEU A 72 8.64 -4.58 7.69
N ARG A 73 9.22 -3.47 8.15
CA ARG A 73 10.48 -3.46 8.90
C ARG A 73 10.37 -4.16 10.25
N GLN A 74 9.25 -4.01 10.96
CA GLN A 74 9.01 -4.72 12.21
C GLN A 74 8.95 -6.23 11.98
N ILE A 75 8.20 -6.67 10.96
CA ILE A 75 8.12 -8.09 10.58
C ILE A 75 9.51 -8.61 10.17
N ALA A 76 10.31 -7.80 9.46
CA ALA A 76 11.69 -8.17 9.07
C ALA A 76 12.60 -8.54 10.23
N ARG A 77 12.42 -7.87 11.37
CA ARG A 77 13.31 -8.00 12.53
C ARG A 77 12.93 -9.15 13.45
N GLY A 78 11.70 -9.65 13.35
CA GLY A 78 11.18 -10.76 14.15
C GLY A 78 11.08 -12.09 13.40
N SER A 79 11.54 -12.15 12.15
CA SER A 79 11.64 -13.36 11.33
C SER A 79 13.08 -13.81 11.20
#